data_AF-A0A937R5P2-F1
#
_entry.id   AF-A0A937R5P2-F1
#
_cell.length_a   1.000
_cell.length_b   1.000
_cell.length_c   1.000
_cell.angle_alpha   90.00
_cell.angle_beta   90.00
_cell.angle_gamma   90.00
#
_symmetry.space_group_name_H-M   'P 1'
#
loop_
_entity.id
_entity.type
_entity.pdbx_description
1 polymer ?
#
loop_
_entity_poly.entity_id
_entity_poly.type
_entity_poly.pdbx_seq_one_letter_code
_entity_poly.pdbx_strand_id
1 'polypeptide(L)'
;DASAIKGIIQTVMDDDNVNGILLLMMFASANRDALGGITDLLKAWGQQKPLISCILAPPGIWDDQVKDLELSGALVNYPTPERAAKVMANLWKYGKIRSTQ
;
A
#
# COMPACT_ATOMS: atom_id res chain seq x y z
N ASP A 1 -6.29 2.77 16.16
CA ASP A 1 -5.07 2.23 16.80
C ASP A 1 -4.11 1.80 15.69
N ALA A 2 -2.89 2.35 15.68
CA ALA A 2 -1.89 2.05 14.66
C ALA A 2 -1.37 0.60 14.75
N SER A 3 -1.37 0.00 15.94
CA SER A 3 -0.94 -1.38 16.15
C SER A 3 -1.88 -2.38 15.48
N ALA A 4 -3.19 -2.16 15.59
CA ALA A 4 -4.21 -2.97 14.93
C ALA A 4 -4.10 -2.89 13.41
N ILE A 5 -3.90 -1.68 12.86
CA ILE A 5 -3.71 -1.47 11.41
C ILE A 5 -2.45 -2.20 10.93
N LYS A 6 -1.34 -2.08 11.66
CA LYS A 6 -0.10 -2.82 11.36
C LYS A 6 -0.34 -4.33 11.36
N GLY A 7 -1.05 -4.87 12.35
CA GLY A 7 -1.37 -6.30 12.45
C GLY A 7 -2.19 -6.80 11.26
N ILE A 8 -3.21 -6.04 10.83
CA ILE A 8 -4.02 -6.38 9.65
C ILE A 8 -3.16 -6.40 8.39
N ILE A 9 -2.33 -5.36 8.18
CA ILE A 9 -1.46 -5.27 7.00
C ILE A 9 -0.45 -6.41 6.99
N GLN A 10 0.21 -6.70 8.11
CA GLN A 10 1.15 -7.81 8.24
C GLN A 10 0.48 -9.15 7.89
N THR A 11 -0.71 -9.41 8.42
CA THR A 11 -1.46 -10.65 8.16
C THR A 11 -1.72 -10.83 6.67
N VAL A 12 -2.10 -9.77 5.96
CA VAL A 12 -2.35 -9.81 4.51
C VAL A 12 -1.06 -9.96 3.71
N MET A 13 0.04 -9.34 4.16
CA MET A 13 1.36 -9.48 3.54
C MET A 13 1.89 -10.92 3.60
N ASP A 14 1.70 -11.57 4.75
CA ASP A 14 2.24 -12.91 5.03
C ASP A 14 1.37 -14.04 4.48
N ASP A 15 0.13 -13.77 4.07
CA ASP A 15 -0.76 -14.80 3.51
C ASP A 15 -0.35 -15.17 2.07
N ASP A 16 0.13 -16.41 1.88
CA ASP A 16 0.53 -16.96 0.57
C ASP A 16 -0.62 -17.02 -0.45
N ASN A 17 -1.88 -16.98 0.01
CA ASN A 17 -3.05 -16.93 -0.87
C ASN A 17 -3.34 -15.50 -1.39
N VAL A 18 -2.69 -14.49 -0.82
CA VAL A 18 -2.75 -13.11 -1.31
C VAL A 18 -1.65 -12.89 -2.34
N ASN A 19 -2.03 -12.59 -3.57
CA ASN A 19 -1.08 -12.36 -4.67
C ASN A 19 -0.81 -10.88 -4.97
N GLY A 20 -1.46 -9.96 -4.27
CA GLY A 20 -1.29 -8.53 -4.43
C GLY A 20 -2.18 -7.76 -3.44
N ILE A 21 -1.77 -6.54 -3.10
CA ILE A 21 -2.38 -5.72 -2.07
C ILE A 21 -2.78 -4.37 -2.67
N LEU A 22 -4.06 -4.02 -2.53
CA LEU A 22 -4.57 -2.69 -2.82
C LEU A 22 -4.84 -1.97 -1.49
N LEU A 23 -3.90 -1.12 -1.06
CA LEU A 23 -3.98 -0.40 0.21
C LEU A 23 -4.69 0.94 0.02
N LEU A 24 -5.95 1.02 0.46
CA LEU A 24 -6.74 2.26 0.45
C LEU A 24 -6.79 2.82 1.87
N MET A 25 -6.15 3.97 2.09
CA MET A 25 -6.09 4.61 3.40
C MET A 25 -6.52 6.07 3.29
N MET A 26 -7.69 6.36 3.86
CA MET A 26 -8.24 7.71 3.94
C MET A 26 -8.02 8.27 5.33
N PHE A 27 -7.55 9.52 5.41
CA PHE A 27 -7.35 10.19 6.69
C PHE A 27 -8.67 10.37 7.45
N ALA A 28 -8.62 10.05 8.73
CA ALA A 28 -9.56 10.45 9.75
C ALA A 28 -8.77 10.81 11.01
N SER A 29 -9.28 11.70 11.86
CA SER A 29 -8.55 12.14 13.07
C SER A 29 -8.04 10.97 13.94
N ALA A 30 -8.79 9.87 14.01
CA ALA A 30 -8.46 8.67 14.77
C ALA A 30 -7.34 7.79 14.18
N ASN A 31 -6.91 8.04 12.93
CA ASN A 31 -5.88 7.24 12.26
C ASN A 31 -4.62 8.04 11.88
N ARG A 32 -4.46 9.27 12.41
CA ARG A 32 -3.33 10.15 12.08
C ARG A 32 -1.96 9.46 12.15
N ASP A 33 -1.74 8.65 13.18
CA ASP A 33 -0.46 7.97 13.42
C ASP A 33 -0.34 6.62 12.69
N ALA A 34 -1.37 6.19 11.96
CA ALA A 34 -1.42 4.88 11.31
C ALA A 34 -0.30 4.72 10.28
N LEU A 35 -0.08 5.73 9.43
CA LEU A 35 0.92 5.65 8.37
C LEU A 35 2.35 5.56 8.92
N GLY A 36 2.64 6.33 9.97
CA GLY A 36 3.93 6.22 10.68
C GLY A 36 4.13 4.85 11.31
N GLY A 37 3.08 4.26 11.90
CA GLY A 37 3.14 2.93 12.51
C GLY A 37 3.41 1.78 11.53
N ILE A 38 3.26 2.00 10.23
CA ILE A 38 3.44 0.97 9.19
C ILE A 38 4.59 1.25 8.23
N THR A 39 5.23 2.43 8.31
CA THR A 39 6.29 2.83 7.36
C THR A 39 7.47 1.86 7.39
N ASP A 40 7.99 1.56 8.58
CA ASP A 40 9.12 0.63 8.73
C ASP A 40 8.76 -0.79 8.28
N LEU A 41 7.52 -1.22 8.51
CA LEU A 41 7.02 -2.50 8.05
C LEU A 41 7.04 -2.57 6.52
N LEU A 42 6.46 -1.58 5.84
CA LEU A 42 6.37 -1.54 4.38
C LEU A 42 7.77 -1.53 3.74
N LYS A 43 8.70 -0.74 4.30
CA LYS A 43 10.09 -0.69 3.86
C LYS A 43 10.82 -2.01 4.04
N ALA A 44 10.72 -2.62 5.23
CA ALA A 44 11.38 -3.88 5.52
C ALA A 44 10.81 -5.04 4.69
N TRP A 45 9.50 -5.02 4.42
CA TRP A 45 8.86 -6.03 3.59
C TRP A 45 9.32 -5.98 2.12
N GLY A 46 9.69 -4.79 1.62
CA GLY A 46 10.38 -4.64 0.34
C GLY A 46 9.56 -5.03 -0.89
N GLN A 47 8.24 -4.83 -0.83
CA GLN A 47 7.31 -5.08 -1.94
C GLN A 47 7.44 -6.49 -2.56
N GLN A 48 7.51 -7.54 -1.72
CA GLN A 48 7.61 -8.95 -2.17
C GLN A 48 6.43 -9.39 -3.04
N LYS A 49 5.26 -8.77 -2.85
CA LYS A 49 4.07 -8.91 -3.69
C LYS A 49 3.68 -7.53 -4.24
N PRO A 50 2.98 -7.43 -5.39
CA PRO A 50 2.48 -6.17 -5.90
C PRO A 50 1.69 -5.40 -4.82
N LEU A 51 2.14 -4.20 -4.49
CA LEU A 51 1.47 -3.31 -3.53
C LEU A 51 1.18 -1.97 -4.21
N ILE A 52 -0.10 -1.70 -4.43
CA ILE A 52 -0.60 -0.45 -4.98
C ILE A 52 -1.40 0.25 -3.91
N SER A 53 -1.22 1.56 -3.78
CA SER A 53 -1.88 2.31 -2.71
C SER A 53 -2.62 3.55 -3.21
N CYS A 54 -3.58 3.98 -2.39
CA CYS A 54 -4.19 5.29 -2.43
C CYS A 54 -4.26 5.79 -0.98
N ILE A 55 -3.28 6.59 -0.61
CA ILE A 55 -3.14 7.20 0.71
C ILE A 55 -3.51 8.67 0.56
N LEU A 56 -4.63 9.07 1.16
CA LEU A 56 -5.18 10.42 1.06
C LEU A 56 -5.31 11.06 2.42
N ALA A 57 -4.74 12.25 2.56
CA ALA A 57 -4.87 13.11 3.73
C ALA A 57 -4.92 14.60 3.31
N PRO A 58 -5.42 15.49 4.19
CA PRO A 58 -5.13 16.91 4.09
C PRO A 58 -3.63 17.19 3.93
N PRO A 59 -3.24 18.24 3.20
CA PRO A 59 -1.84 18.61 3.01
C PRO A 59 -1.08 18.75 4.34
N GLY A 60 0.15 18.26 4.38
CA GLY A 60 1.06 18.33 5.53
C GLY A 60 0.84 17.27 6.61
N ILE A 61 -0.10 16.33 6.43
CA ILE A 61 -0.32 15.26 7.43
C ILE A 61 0.54 14.02 7.14
N TRP A 62 0.49 13.53 5.89
CA TRP A 62 1.16 12.29 5.47
C TRP A 62 2.13 12.49 4.30
N ASP A 63 2.32 13.73 3.84
CA ASP A 63 3.05 14.04 2.62
C ASP A 63 4.50 13.52 2.67
N ASP A 64 5.20 13.74 3.80
CA ASP A 64 6.58 13.29 3.97
C ASP A 64 6.68 11.77 4.06
N GLN A 65 5.76 11.11 4.77
CA GLN A 65 5.74 9.65 4.89
C GLN A 65 5.42 8.98 3.55
N VAL A 66 4.44 9.51 2.79
CA VAL A 66 4.11 9.01 1.45
C VAL A 66 5.32 9.16 0.53
N LYS A 67 5.95 10.35 0.52
CA LYS A 67 7.14 10.61 -0.29
C LYS A 67 8.29 9.67 0.05
N ASP A 68 8.54 9.45 1.34
CA ASP A 68 9.58 8.54 1.83
C ASP A 68 9.31 7.07 1.45
N LEU A 69 8.05 6.64 1.50
CA LEU A 69 7.62 5.32 1.05
C LEU A 69 7.77 5.14 -0.47
N GLU A 70 7.43 6.15 -1.26
CA GLU A 70 7.64 6.13 -2.72
C GLU A 70 9.13 6.12 -3.08
N LEU A 71 9.94 6.97 -2.44
CA LEU A 71 11.38 7.07 -2.69
C LEU A 71 12.15 5.80 -2.29
N SER A 72 11.69 5.10 -1.25
CA SER A 72 12.25 3.81 -0.85
C SER A 72 11.79 2.64 -1.73
N GLY A 73 10.85 2.86 -2.64
CA GLY A 73 10.25 1.80 -3.46
C GLY A 73 9.37 0.83 -2.65
N ALA A 74 8.97 1.22 -1.43
CA ALA A 74 8.16 0.37 -0.56
C ALA A 74 6.71 0.22 -1.08
N LEU A 75 6.22 1.22 -1.81
CA LEU A 75 4.92 1.20 -2.50
C LEU A 75 4.88 2.20 -3.66
N VAL A 76 3.83 2.09 -4.47
CA VAL A 76 3.42 3.12 -5.43
C VAL A 76 2.09 3.72 -4.98
N ASN A 77 2.01 5.04 -4.83
CA ASN A 77 0.79 5.73 -4.40
C ASN A 77 0.09 6.40 -5.59
N TYR A 78 -1.24 6.32 -5.62
CA TYR A 78 -2.06 6.96 -6.63
C TYR A 78 -3.05 7.95 -6.00
N PRO A 79 -3.36 9.07 -6.69
CA PRO A 79 -4.17 10.13 -6.13
C PRO A 79 -5.65 9.78 -6.01
N THR A 80 -6.12 8.69 -6.63
CA THR A 80 -7.52 8.24 -6.52
C THR A 80 -7.61 6.72 -6.41
N PRO A 81 -8.61 6.20 -5.68
CA PRO A 81 -8.80 4.76 -5.54
C PRO A 81 -9.07 4.08 -6.89
N GLU A 82 -9.74 4.73 -7.85
CA GLU A 82 -10.00 4.18 -9.18
C GLU A 82 -8.72 4.00 -9.98
N ARG A 83 -7.78 4.96 -9.89
CA ARG A 83 -6.46 4.84 -10.53
C ARG A 83 -5.66 3.69 -9.92
N ALA A 84 -5.64 3.61 -8.59
CA ALA A 84 -4.99 2.51 -7.86
C ALA A 84 -5.58 1.14 -8.27
N ALA A 85 -6.91 1.01 -8.27
CA ALA A 85 -7.61 -0.21 -8.66
C ALA A 85 -7.37 -0.59 -10.12
N LYS A 86 -7.38 0.38 -11.05
CA LYS A 86 -7.08 0.15 -12.46
C LYS A 86 -5.66 -0.39 -12.66
N VAL A 87 -4.69 0.12 -11.91
CA VAL A 87 -3.30 -0.35 -11.95
C VAL A 87 -3.21 -1.79 -11.44
N MET A 88 -3.84 -2.10 -10.30
CA MET A 88 -3.88 -3.47 -9.77
C MET A 88 -4.52 -4.45 -10.77
N ALA A 89 -5.65 -4.08 -11.39
CA ALA A 89 -6.30 -4.89 -12.42
C ALA A 89 -5.39 -5.13 -13.63
N ASN A 90 -4.61 -4.13 -14.03
CA ASN A 90 -3.64 -4.26 -15.12
C ASN A 90 -2.45 -5.15 -14.73
N LEU A 91 -1.95 -5.06 -13.50
CA LEU A 91 -0.90 -5.96 -12.99
C LEU A 91 -1.37 -7.41 -12.99
N TRP A 92 -2.62 -7.67 -12.60
CA TRP A 92 -3.20 -9.01 -12.68
C TRP A 92 -3.30 -9.52 -14.12
N LYS A 93 -3.78 -8.69 -15.06
CA LYS A 93 -3.84 -9.05 -16.49
C LYS A 93 -2.44 -9.33 -17.04
N TYR A 94 -1.47 -8.50 -16.68
CA TYR A 94 -0.08 -8.70 -17.07
C TYR A 94 0.49 -10.01 -16.52
N GLY A 95 0.19 -10.34 -15.26
CA GLY A 95 0.53 -11.63 -14.66
C GLY A 95 -0.01 -12.80 -15.48
N LYS A 96 -1.27 -12.74 -15.94
CA LYS A 96 -1.85 -13.75 -16.84
C LYS A 96 -1.12 -13.86 -18.18
N ILE A 97 -0.82 -12.73 -18.81
CA ILE A 97 -0.10 -12.70 -20.09
C ILE A 97 1.30 -13.32 -19.92
N ARG A 98 2.02 -12.93 -18.86
CA ARG A 98 3.36 -13.44 -18.56
C ARG A 98 3.37 -14.94 -18.26
N SER A 99 2.36 -15.46 -17.56
CA SER A 99 2.26 -16.88 -17.22
C SER A 99 1.75 -17.77 -18.36
N THR A 100 1.33 -17.20 -19.50
CA THR A 100 0.87 -17.96 -20.68
C THR A 100 1.98 -18.13 -21.73
N GLN A 101 3.18 -17.60 -21.47
CA GLN A 101 4.41 -17.87 -22.23
C GLN A 101 5.29 -18.84 -21.44
#